data_AF-A0A662IZ94-F1
#
_entry.id   AF-A0A662IZ94-F1
#
_cell.length_a   1.000
_cell.length_b   1.000
_cell.length_c   1.000
_cell.angle_alpha   90.00
_cell.angle_beta   90.00
_cell.angle_gamma   90.00
#
_symmetry.space_group_name_H-M   'P 1'
#
loop_
_entity.id
_entity.type
_entity.pdbx_description
1 polymer ?
#
loop_
_entity_poly.entity_id
_entity_poly.type
_entity_poly.pdbx_seq_one_letter_code
_entity_poly.pdbx_strand_id
1 'polypeptide(L)'
;MNLLETCKALIKEVALCNSCLGRCFARLVRGLSNSERGEALKKVLAIEAERLRNEGEEEGGELLVALAKSGFKPAMKVVGLEKPEPCYICRGLMDTIPRFVEKAEEALKNYEFNNLLVGTKVPGDVVEREDSLWSRLSLNYGESIKSEVNRELRRALAQRLNKKIEFSSPDIVVIVNLVSGEIEVKPSPVFVYGRYRKLEPGIPQNKWFCSKCWGLGCEHCNWTGRMYPTSVEELVASPLAKLFEGREAKFHGAGREDVDVKVMGKGRPFVVEVKEPKKRFLDLSMVEAKINEYAKGKVEVHELRYSNREEVRKLKMTAPVKEKSYVAKVKVEGGVTEEQLKKLEEQLTGIVVKQRTPTRVLHRRADKIRMKKVYMLKARLLNNDEVELTIKGQGGLYVKELITGDGGRTSPSVAELLGRKVEVEELIVTHVE
;
A
#
# COMPACT_ATOMS: atom_id res chain seq x y z
N MET A 1 -27.18 -38.94 12.23
CA MET A 1 -28.08 -38.59 11.11
C MET A 1 -27.30 -38.72 9.81
N ASN A 2 -27.85 -39.43 8.84
CA ASN A 2 -27.35 -39.38 7.47
C ASN A 2 -27.65 -38.00 6.85
N LEU A 3 -27.06 -37.71 5.67
CA LEU A 3 -27.20 -36.40 5.01
C LEU A 3 -28.68 -35.99 4.83
N LEU A 4 -29.53 -36.93 4.42
CA LEU A 4 -30.92 -36.65 4.11
C LEU A 4 -31.73 -36.42 5.40
N GLU A 5 -31.45 -37.18 6.45
CA GLU A 5 -32.03 -36.95 7.79
C GLU A 5 -31.66 -35.56 8.31
N THR A 6 -30.40 -35.15 8.21
CA THR A 6 -29.96 -33.80 8.60
C THR A 6 -30.69 -32.72 7.77
N CYS A 7 -30.88 -32.95 6.47
CA CYS A 7 -31.61 -32.04 5.59
C CYS A 7 -33.11 -31.96 5.93
N LYS A 8 -33.75 -33.11 6.22
CA LYS A 8 -35.13 -33.20 6.72
C LYS A 8 -35.28 -32.40 8.01
N ALA A 9 -34.39 -32.60 8.99
CA ALA A 9 -34.40 -31.89 10.26
C ALA A 9 -34.26 -30.37 10.09
N LEU A 10 -33.31 -29.91 9.25
CA LEU A 10 -33.13 -28.48 8.96
C LEU A 10 -34.40 -27.81 8.45
N ILE A 11 -35.07 -28.42 7.46
CA ILE A 11 -36.26 -27.84 6.83
C ILE A 11 -37.49 -27.92 7.72
N LYS A 12 -37.63 -28.99 8.51
CA LYS A 12 -38.72 -29.10 9.50
C LYS A 12 -38.58 -28.07 10.62
N GLU A 13 -37.36 -27.76 11.03
CA GLU A 13 -37.11 -26.83 12.14
C GLU A 13 -37.26 -25.37 11.72
N VAL A 14 -36.77 -24.99 10.55
CA VAL A 14 -36.75 -23.60 10.08
C VAL A 14 -36.94 -23.47 8.56
N ALA A 15 -37.62 -22.41 8.13
CA ALA A 15 -37.71 -22.06 6.72
C ALA A 15 -36.35 -21.55 6.20
N LEU A 16 -35.75 -22.26 5.24
CA LEU A 16 -34.49 -21.88 4.61
C LEU A 16 -34.65 -21.65 3.10
N CYS A 17 -34.15 -20.52 2.59
CA CYS A 17 -34.02 -20.32 1.14
C CYS A 17 -33.00 -21.31 0.55
N ASN A 18 -32.98 -21.43 -0.78
CA ASN A 18 -32.11 -22.38 -1.48
C ASN A 18 -30.63 -22.16 -1.12
N SER A 19 -30.13 -20.92 -1.18
CA SER A 19 -28.74 -20.62 -0.81
C SER A 19 -28.42 -21.00 0.64
N CYS A 20 -29.28 -20.66 1.60
CA CYS A 20 -29.04 -20.97 3.00
C CYS A 20 -29.07 -22.47 3.28
N LEU A 21 -30.00 -23.23 2.68
CA LEU A 21 -30.04 -24.68 2.81
C LEU A 21 -28.81 -25.33 2.17
N GLY A 22 -28.50 -25.00 0.92
CA GLY A 22 -27.36 -25.61 0.23
C GLY A 22 -26.04 -25.31 0.93
N ARG A 23 -25.92 -24.10 1.48
CA ARG A 23 -24.71 -23.68 2.17
C ARG A 23 -24.42 -24.45 3.46
N CYS A 24 -25.41 -25.05 4.11
CA CYS A 24 -25.20 -26.01 5.21
C CYS A 24 -24.37 -27.23 4.78
N PHE A 25 -24.30 -27.50 3.48
CA PHE A 25 -23.62 -28.64 2.89
C PHE A 25 -22.54 -28.24 1.87
N ALA A 26 -22.12 -26.98 1.82
CA ALA A 26 -21.26 -26.39 0.78
C ALA A 26 -19.97 -27.17 0.46
N ARG A 27 -19.42 -27.91 1.43
CA ARG A 27 -18.20 -28.71 1.27
C ARG A 27 -18.41 -30.05 0.55
N LEU A 28 -19.65 -30.47 0.30
CA LEU A 28 -19.99 -31.76 -0.32
C LEU A 28 -20.32 -31.60 -1.80
N VAL A 29 -19.53 -32.12 -2.74
CA VAL A 29 -19.66 -31.84 -4.19
C VAL A 29 -19.20 -30.40 -4.55
N ARG A 30 -18.25 -30.31 -5.48
CA ARG A 30 -17.71 -29.05 -6.01
C ARG A 30 -18.40 -28.68 -7.32
N GLY A 31 -18.38 -27.41 -7.70
CA GLY A 31 -18.89 -26.92 -9.00
C GLY A 31 -20.37 -26.51 -9.02
N LEU A 32 -21.13 -26.77 -7.95
CA LEU A 32 -22.51 -26.30 -7.77
C LEU A 32 -22.54 -25.06 -6.87
N SER A 33 -23.33 -24.05 -7.26
CA SER A 33 -23.68 -22.96 -6.35
C SER A 33 -24.50 -23.48 -5.17
N ASN A 34 -24.50 -22.75 -4.06
CA ASN A 34 -25.31 -23.12 -2.90
C ASN A 34 -26.82 -23.02 -3.19
N SER A 35 -27.23 -22.12 -4.10
CA SER A 35 -28.62 -22.06 -4.55
C SER A 35 -29.04 -23.32 -5.31
N GLU A 36 -28.27 -23.75 -6.30
CA GLU A 36 -28.56 -24.99 -7.06
C GLU A 36 -28.58 -26.22 -6.16
N ARG A 37 -27.63 -26.29 -5.23
CA ARG A 37 -27.55 -27.38 -4.26
C ARG A 37 -28.76 -27.41 -3.33
N GLY A 38 -29.16 -26.28 -2.77
CA GLY A 38 -30.34 -26.21 -1.92
C GLY A 38 -31.63 -26.54 -2.67
N GLU A 39 -31.74 -26.11 -3.93
CA GLU A 39 -32.86 -26.49 -4.79
C GLU A 39 -32.89 -28.01 -5.04
N ALA A 40 -31.74 -28.62 -5.34
CA ALA A 40 -31.64 -30.07 -5.53
C ALA A 40 -32.05 -30.84 -4.26
N LEU A 41 -31.58 -30.39 -3.09
CA LEU A 41 -31.97 -30.98 -1.80
C LEU A 41 -33.48 -30.88 -1.56
N LYS A 42 -34.09 -29.72 -1.84
CA LYS A 42 -35.55 -29.56 -1.72
C LYS A 42 -36.32 -30.46 -2.69
N LYS A 43 -35.83 -30.67 -3.91
CA LYS A 43 -36.43 -31.61 -4.88
C LYS A 43 -36.41 -33.04 -4.36
N VAL A 44 -35.28 -33.51 -3.83
CA VAL A 44 -35.17 -34.84 -3.24
C VAL A 44 -36.10 -35.00 -2.04
N LEU A 45 -36.13 -34.01 -1.13
CA LEU A 45 -37.04 -34.02 0.01
C LEU A 45 -38.51 -34.02 -0.40
N ALA A 46 -38.88 -33.32 -1.47
CA ALA A 46 -40.25 -33.32 -1.97
C ALA A 46 -40.67 -34.68 -2.52
N ILE A 47 -39.79 -35.36 -3.27
CA ILE A 47 -40.04 -36.73 -3.77
C ILE A 47 -40.24 -37.69 -2.59
N GLU A 48 -39.37 -37.60 -1.59
CA GLU A 48 -39.46 -38.42 -0.38
C GLU A 48 -40.73 -38.12 0.44
N ALA A 49 -41.13 -36.85 0.53
CA ALA A 49 -42.35 -36.45 1.22
C ALA A 49 -43.61 -37.02 0.55
N GLU A 50 -43.65 -37.02 -0.79
CA GLU A 50 -44.73 -37.64 -1.57
C GLU A 50 -44.75 -39.16 -1.41
N ARG A 51 -43.59 -39.83 -1.40
CA ARG A 51 -43.47 -41.27 -1.12
C ARG A 51 -44.08 -41.63 0.23
N LEU A 52 -43.64 -40.95 1.29
CA LEU A 52 -44.14 -41.15 2.66
C LEU A 52 -45.66 -40.89 2.76
N ARG A 53 -46.15 -39.81 2.13
CA ARG A 53 -47.59 -39.51 2.10
C ARG A 53 -48.41 -40.60 1.41
N ASN A 54 -47.90 -41.16 0.31
CA ASN A 54 -48.56 -42.25 -0.41
C ASN A 54 -48.56 -43.58 0.38
N GLU A 55 -47.58 -43.76 1.26
CA GLU A 55 -47.49 -44.89 2.20
C GLU A 55 -48.34 -44.68 3.46
N GLY A 56 -49.03 -43.54 3.58
CA GLY A 56 -49.89 -43.20 4.72
C GLY A 56 -49.15 -42.67 5.94
N GLU A 57 -47.87 -42.31 5.80
CA GLU A 57 -47.07 -41.76 6.89
C GLU A 57 -47.33 -40.24 7.05
N GLU A 58 -47.74 -39.82 8.25
CA GLU A 58 -47.99 -38.41 8.59
C GLU A 58 -46.77 -37.52 8.32
N GLU A 59 -45.57 -38.09 8.47
CA GLU A 59 -44.30 -37.41 8.23
C GLU A 59 -44.19 -36.78 6.83
N GLY A 60 -44.78 -37.43 5.81
CA GLY A 60 -44.78 -36.92 4.44
C GLY A 60 -45.55 -35.60 4.32
N GLY A 61 -46.69 -35.49 5.01
CA GLY A 61 -47.47 -34.26 5.07
C GLY A 61 -46.71 -33.12 5.76
N GLU A 62 -46.10 -33.41 6.92
CA GLU A 62 -45.27 -32.44 7.65
C GLU A 62 -44.12 -31.91 6.80
N LEU A 63 -43.42 -32.80 6.08
CA LEU A 63 -42.28 -32.45 5.26
C LEU A 63 -42.69 -31.58 4.06
N LEU A 64 -43.86 -31.83 3.46
CA LEU A 64 -44.42 -30.96 2.41
C LEU A 64 -44.75 -29.57 2.94
N VAL A 65 -45.36 -29.46 4.13
CA VAL A 65 -45.64 -28.17 4.77
C VAL A 65 -44.34 -27.40 5.04
N ALA A 66 -43.33 -28.08 5.59
CA ALA A 66 -42.02 -27.49 5.85
C ALA A 66 -41.33 -26.98 4.56
N LEU A 67 -41.39 -27.78 3.48
CA LEU A 67 -40.88 -27.39 2.16
C LEU A 67 -41.65 -26.19 1.58
N ALA A 68 -42.98 -26.16 1.72
CA ALA A 68 -43.81 -25.06 1.28
C ALA A 68 -43.42 -23.75 2.00
N LYS A 69 -43.28 -23.78 3.33
CA LYS A 69 -42.81 -22.63 4.14
C LYS A 69 -41.45 -22.11 3.68
N SER A 70 -40.55 -23.00 3.26
CA SER A 70 -39.23 -22.65 2.72
C SER A 70 -39.24 -21.99 1.33
N GLY A 71 -40.41 -21.85 0.70
CA GLY A 71 -40.58 -21.31 -0.65
C GLY A 71 -40.36 -22.29 -1.78
N PHE A 72 -40.44 -23.60 -1.53
CA PHE A 72 -40.37 -24.58 -2.62
C PHE A 72 -41.70 -24.62 -3.40
N LYS A 73 -41.70 -24.01 -4.60
CA LYS A 73 -42.92 -23.79 -5.40
C LYS A 73 -43.80 -25.03 -5.59
N PRO A 74 -43.28 -26.25 -5.90
CA PRO A 74 -44.12 -27.42 -6.04
C PRO A 74 -44.88 -27.78 -4.74
N ALA A 75 -44.21 -27.76 -3.59
CA ALA A 75 -44.84 -28.05 -2.30
C ALA A 75 -45.86 -26.96 -1.90
N MET A 76 -45.58 -25.69 -2.20
CA MET A 76 -46.53 -24.59 -1.97
C MET A 76 -47.86 -24.81 -2.70
N LYS A 77 -47.82 -25.30 -3.95
CA LYS A 77 -49.04 -25.62 -4.72
C LYS A 77 -49.84 -26.76 -4.10
N VAL A 78 -49.16 -27.80 -3.62
CA VAL A 78 -49.80 -28.96 -2.98
C VAL A 78 -50.48 -28.57 -1.66
N VAL A 79 -49.82 -27.74 -0.85
CA VAL A 79 -50.31 -27.30 0.46
C VAL A 79 -51.28 -26.11 0.36
N GLY A 80 -51.34 -25.42 -0.79
CA GLY A 80 -52.16 -24.22 -0.96
C GLY A 80 -51.58 -22.96 -0.30
N LEU A 81 -50.25 -22.88 -0.14
CA LEU A 81 -49.58 -21.73 0.48
C LEU A 81 -49.23 -20.67 -0.57
N GLU A 82 -49.74 -19.44 -0.41
CA GLU A 82 -49.48 -18.35 -1.37
C GLU A 82 -48.11 -17.67 -1.19
N LYS A 83 -47.66 -17.51 0.05
CA LYS A 83 -46.42 -16.80 0.39
C LYS A 83 -45.54 -17.64 1.32
N PRO A 84 -44.23 -17.75 1.03
CA PRO A 84 -43.33 -18.45 1.92
C PRO A 84 -43.04 -17.65 3.19
N GLU A 85 -42.56 -18.34 4.21
CA GLU A 85 -41.99 -17.70 5.38
C GLU A 85 -40.63 -17.06 5.03
N PRO A 86 -40.25 -15.94 5.65
CA PRO A 86 -38.90 -15.38 5.47
C PRO A 86 -37.83 -16.39 5.86
N CYS A 87 -36.76 -16.48 5.06
CA CYS A 87 -35.63 -17.34 5.40
C CYS A 87 -35.10 -17.02 6.81
N TYR A 88 -35.03 -18.03 7.67
CA TYR A 88 -34.61 -17.89 9.06
C TYR A 88 -33.25 -17.23 9.18
N ILE A 89 -32.25 -17.68 8.39
CA ILE A 89 -30.90 -17.11 8.44
C ILE A 89 -30.87 -15.72 7.81
N CYS A 90 -31.11 -15.64 6.50
CA CYS A 90 -30.75 -14.46 5.72
C CYS A 90 -31.88 -13.43 5.56
N ARG A 91 -33.13 -13.79 5.87
CA ARG A 91 -34.31 -12.90 5.75
C ARG A 91 -34.40 -12.16 4.40
N GLY A 92 -34.05 -12.83 3.30
CA GLY A 92 -34.06 -12.24 1.95
C GLY A 92 -32.78 -11.48 1.56
N LEU A 93 -31.74 -11.45 2.41
CA LEU A 93 -30.46 -10.80 2.09
C LEU A 93 -29.86 -11.28 0.76
N MET A 94 -29.97 -12.57 0.45
CA MET A 94 -29.45 -13.14 -0.80
C MET A 94 -30.12 -12.52 -2.04
N ASP A 95 -31.40 -12.17 -1.94
CA ASP A 95 -32.18 -11.58 -3.04
C ASP A 95 -31.80 -10.11 -3.28
N THR A 96 -31.13 -9.48 -2.32
CA THR A 96 -30.66 -8.08 -2.44
C THR A 96 -29.33 -7.94 -3.17
N ILE A 97 -28.62 -9.03 -3.45
CA ILE A 97 -27.29 -9.02 -4.09
C ILE A 97 -27.29 -8.24 -5.42
N PRO A 98 -28.24 -8.44 -6.36
CA PRO A 98 -28.26 -7.67 -7.61
C PRO A 98 -28.28 -6.15 -7.40
N ARG A 99 -29.04 -5.66 -6.42
CA ARG A 99 -29.08 -4.23 -6.07
C ARG A 99 -27.71 -3.71 -5.60
N PHE A 100 -26.99 -4.51 -4.82
CA PHE A 100 -25.64 -4.13 -4.36
C PHE A 100 -24.60 -4.17 -5.48
N VAL A 101 -24.76 -5.08 -6.45
CA VAL A 101 -23.92 -5.12 -7.65
C VAL A 101 -24.09 -3.84 -8.46
N GLU A 102 -25.34 -3.39 -8.68
CA GLU A 102 -25.64 -2.14 -9.38
C GLU A 102 -25.05 -0.91 -8.68
N LYS A 103 -25.25 -0.82 -7.35
CA LYS A 103 -24.66 0.28 -6.56
C LYS A 103 -23.13 0.28 -6.62
N ALA A 104 -22.51 -0.90 -6.57
CA ALA A 104 -21.06 -1.02 -6.64
C ALA A 104 -20.51 -0.66 -8.02
N GLU A 105 -21.19 -1.07 -9.09
CA GLU A 105 -20.86 -0.66 -10.46
C GLU A 105 -20.90 0.86 -10.62
N GLU A 106 -21.97 1.52 -10.13
CA GLU A 106 -22.09 2.98 -10.18
C GLU A 106 -20.93 3.67 -9.45
N ALA A 107 -20.60 3.20 -8.24
CA ALA A 107 -19.51 3.76 -7.45
C ALA A 107 -18.12 3.58 -8.10
N LEU A 108 -17.96 2.58 -8.97
CA LEU A 108 -16.70 2.25 -9.65
C LEU A 108 -16.48 3.02 -10.95
N LYS A 109 -17.49 3.69 -11.53
CA LYS A 109 -17.38 4.36 -12.84
C LYS A 109 -16.25 5.38 -12.95
N ASN A 110 -15.91 6.03 -11.83
CA ASN A 110 -14.90 7.09 -11.80
C ASN A 110 -13.48 6.59 -11.49
N TYR A 111 -13.25 5.27 -11.55
CA TYR A 111 -11.97 4.66 -11.20
C TYR A 111 -11.41 3.81 -12.35
N GLU A 112 -10.11 3.94 -12.60
CA GLU A 112 -9.36 3.05 -13.47
C GLU A 112 -8.79 1.86 -12.67
N PHE A 113 -9.11 0.65 -13.10
CA PHE A 113 -8.61 -0.59 -12.50
C PHE A 113 -8.70 -1.76 -13.49
N ASN A 114 -7.81 -2.74 -13.35
CA ASN A 114 -7.83 -3.98 -14.13
C ASN A 114 -8.37 -5.17 -13.32
N ASN A 115 -8.22 -5.12 -12.01
CA ASN A 115 -8.71 -6.15 -11.10
C ASN A 115 -9.33 -5.53 -9.84
N LEU A 116 -10.10 -6.31 -9.10
CA LEU A 116 -10.77 -5.85 -7.88
C LEU A 116 -10.87 -6.94 -6.83
N LEU A 117 -11.03 -6.54 -5.58
CA LEU A 117 -11.47 -7.41 -4.49
C LEU A 117 -12.78 -6.89 -3.92
N VAL A 118 -13.71 -7.80 -3.64
CA VAL A 118 -14.99 -7.44 -3.00
C VAL A 118 -15.10 -8.14 -1.66
N GLY A 119 -15.42 -7.36 -0.63
CA GLY A 119 -15.71 -7.82 0.72
C GLY A 119 -17.04 -7.25 1.22
N THR A 120 -17.50 -7.77 2.36
CA THR A 120 -18.79 -7.40 2.95
C THR A 120 -18.69 -7.15 4.44
N LYS A 121 -19.58 -6.28 4.93
CA LYS A 121 -20.00 -6.23 6.33
C LYS A 121 -21.41 -6.82 6.40
N VAL A 122 -21.53 -7.99 7.04
CA VAL A 122 -22.81 -8.72 7.19
C VAL A 122 -23.46 -8.32 8.53
N PRO A 123 -24.80 -8.24 8.61
CA PRO A 123 -25.49 -7.98 9.86
C PRO A 123 -25.17 -9.05 10.93
N GLY A 124 -24.95 -8.64 12.17
CA GLY A 124 -24.58 -9.54 13.27
C GLY A 124 -25.68 -10.56 13.59
N ASP A 125 -26.94 -10.15 13.52
CA ASP A 125 -28.11 -11.01 13.76
C ASP A 125 -28.22 -12.17 12.74
N VAL A 126 -27.74 -11.97 11.51
CA VAL A 126 -27.69 -13.03 10.49
C VAL A 126 -26.63 -14.08 10.84
N VAL A 127 -25.49 -13.64 11.37
CA VAL A 127 -24.40 -14.53 11.80
C VAL A 127 -24.82 -15.31 13.04
N GLU A 128 -25.45 -14.66 14.02
CA GLU A 128 -25.95 -15.32 15.24
C GLU A 128 -27.00 -16.40 14.95
N ARG A 129 -27.95 -16.13 14.04
CA ARG A 129 -28.95 -17.14 13.63
C ARG A 129 -28.32 -18.33 12.91
N GLU A 130 -27.31 -18.08 12.09
CA GLU A 130 -26.52 -19.13 11.42
C GLU A 130 -25.82 -20.02 12.43
N ASP A 131 -25.04 -19.43 13.33
CA ASP A 131 -24.26 -20.18 14.33
C ASP A 131 -25.19 -20.98 15.25
N SER A 132 -26.29 -20.37 15.71
CA SER A 132 -27.29 -21.05 16.54
C SER A 132 -27.92 -22.26 15.85
N LEU A 133 -28.27 -22.14 14.56
CA LEU A 133 -28.83 -23.26 13.81
C LEU A 133 -27.78 -24.37 13.59
N TRP A 134 -26.55 -23.98 13.24
CA TRP A 134 -25.48 -24.93 12.93
C TRP A 134 -25.00 -25.70 14.14
N SER A 135 -24.92 -25.06 15.31
CA SER A 135 -24.56 -25.74 16.56
C SER A 135 -25.62 -26.75 16.99
N ARG A 136 -26.91 -26.40 16.91
CA ARG A 136 -28.01 -27.30 17.30
C ARG A 136 -28.05 -28.58 16.47
N LEU A 137 -27.67 -28.51 15.20
CA LEU A 137 -27.70 -29.63 14.26
C LEU A 137 -26.32 -30.21 13.92
N SER A 138 -25.26 -29.78 14.63
CA SER A 138 -23.89 -30.26 14.48
C SER A 138 -23.39 -30.27 13.02
N LEU A 139 -23.64 -29.17 12.31
CA LEU A 139 -23.31 -29.04 10.88
C LEU A 139 -21.81 -28.79 10.64
N ASN A 140 -21.13 -29.76 10.01
CA ASN A 140 -19.68 -29.70 9.78
C ASN A 140 -19.28 -29.34 8.33
N TYR A 141 -20.23 -29.36 7.41
CA TYR A 141 -20.00 -29.19 5.97
C TYR A 141 -20.34 -27.78 5.45
N GLY A 142 -20.68 -26.86 6.35
CA GLY A 142 -21.15 -25.52 6.04
C GLY A 142 -20.06 -24.56 5.52
N GLU A 143 -20.49 -23.55 4.78
CA GLU A 143 -19.71 -22.35 4.42
C GLU A 143 -20.40 -21.12 5.02
N SER A 144 -19.74 -20.14 5.63
CA SER A 144 -20.47 -19.04 6.30
C SER A 144 -21.26 -18.12 5.36
N ILE A 145 -22.29 -17.43 5.86
CA ILE A 145 -23.11 -16.51 5.05
C ILE A 145 -22.25 -15.41 4.43
N LYS A 146 -21.25 -14.94 5.18
CA LYS A 146 -20.28 -13.94 4.71
C LYS A 146 -19.48 -14.44 3.52
N SER A 147 -19.06 -15.71 3.54
CA SER A 147 -18.27 -16.30 2.46
C SER A 147 -19.10 -16.45 1.19
N GLU A 148 -20.35 -16.89 1.33
CA GLU A 148 -21.34 -16.97 0.26
C GLU A 148 -21.61 -15.61 -0.38
N VAL A 149 -22.01 -14.60 0.42
CA VAL A 149 -22.32 -13.27 -0.13
C VAL A 149 -21.09 -12.67 -0.82
N ASN A 150 -19.89 -12.82 -0.23
CA ASN A 150 -18.67 -12.40 -0.89
C ASN A 150 -18.44 -13.11 -2.23
N ARG A 151 -18.67 -14.43 -2.31
CA ARG A 151 -18.49 -15.19 -3.55
C ARG A 151 -19.48 -14.75 -4.62
N GLU A 152 -20.75 -14.60 -4.26
CA GLU A 152 -21.81 -14.19 -5.19
C GLU A 152 -21.59 -12.76 -5.71
N LEU A 153 -21.24 -11.80 -4.83
CA LEU A 153 -20.89 -10.44 -5.24
C LEU A 153 -19.68 -10.41 -6.15
N ARG A 154 -18.62 -11.15 -5.82
CA ARG A 154 -17.40 -11.23 -6.65
C ARG A 154 -17.70 -11.80 -8.03
N ARG A 155 -18.46 -12.90 -8.11
CA ARG A 155 -18.85 -13.51 -9.38
C ARG A 155 -19.64 -12.52 -10.23
N ALA A 156 -20.69 -11.91 -9.65
CA ALA A 156 -21.55 -10.97 -10.36
C ALA A 156 -20.80 -9.72 -10.84
N LEU A 157 -19.97 -9.10 -9.99
CA LEU A 157 -19.19 -7.92 -10.36
C LEU A 157 -18.08 -8.23 -11.37
N ALA A 158 -17.38 -9.36 -11.23
CA ALA A 158 -16.34 -9.77 -12.18
C ALA A 158 -16.91 -9.94 -13.59
N GLN A 159 -18.09 -10.59 -13.68
CA GLN A 159 -18.76 -10.85 -14.95
C GLN A 159 -19.33 -9.58 -15.56
N ARG A 160 -19.97 -8.72 -14.75
CA ARG A 160 -20.60 -7.48 -15.20
C ARG A 160 -19.58 -6.42 -15.65
N LEU A 161 -18.46 -6.30 -14.94
CA LEU A 161 -17.41 -5.32 -15.25
C LEU A 161 -16.36 -5.84 -16.23
N ASN A 162 -16.38 -7.14 -16.55
CA ASN A 162 -15.32 -7.84 -17.26
C ASN A 162 -13.93 -7.62 -16.61
N LYS A 163 -13.85 -7.83 -15.30
CA LYS A 163 -12.63 -7.61 -14.48
C LYS A 163 -12.28 -8.85 -13.68
N LYS A 164 -11.00 -9.03 -13.38
CA LYS A 164 -10.51 -10.18 -12.60
C LYS A 164 -10.60 -9.92 -11.10
N ILE A 165 -10.96 -10.94 -10.34
CA ILE A 165 -10.87 -10.89 -8.87
C ILE A 165 -9.42 -11.17 -8.46
N GLU A 166 -8.83 -10.27 -7.67
CA GLU A 166 -7.47 -10.39 -7.15
C GLU A 166 -7.47 -10.26 -5.62
N PHE A 167 -6.81 -11.18 -4.93
CA PHE A 167 -6.82 -11.27 -3.46
C PHE A 167 -5.57 -10.67 -2.82
N SER A 168 -4.45 -10.75 -3.51
CA SER A 168 -3.13 -10.41 -2.95
C SER A 168 -2.77 -8.96 -3.22
N SER A 169 -3.01 -8.49 -4.45
CA SER A 169 -2.67 -7.15 -4.90
C SER A 169 -3.78 -6.51 -5.74
N PRO A 170 -4.99 -6.31 -5.18
CA PRO A 170 -6.08 -5.69 -5.92
C PRO A 170 -5.78 -4.22 -6.23
N ASP A 171 -6.18 -3.76 -7.41
CA ASP A 171 -6.17 -2.34 -7.78
C ASP A 171 -7.18 -1.55 -6.96
N ILE A 172 -8.32 -2.17 -6.65
CA ILE A 172 -9.41 -1.55 -5.91
C ILE A 172 -10.11 -2.58 -5.02
N VAL A 173 -10.43 -2.18 -3.79
CA VAL A 173 -11.21 -2.98 -2.85
C VAL A 173 -12.57 -2.34 -2.66
N VAL A 174 -13.64 -3.11 -2.87
CA VAL A 174 -15.02 -2.69 -2.64
C VAL A 174 -15.53 -3.36 -1.38
N ILE A 175 -16.01 -2.58 -0.42
CA ILE A 175 -16.64 -3.09 0.80
C ILE A 175 -18.13 -2.75 0.75
N VAL A 176 -18.96 -3.78 0.64
CA VAL A 176 -20.41 -3.66 0.65
C VAL A 176 -20.91 -3.76 2.08
N ASN A 177 -21.47 -2.68 2.62
CA ASN A 177 -22.12 -2.71 3.92
C ASN A 177 -23.58 -3.14 3.77
N LEU A 178 -23.89 -4.38 4.14
CA LEU A 178 -25.22 -4.95 4.01
C LEU A 178 -26.19 -4.42 5.09
N VAL A 179 -25.67 -3.76 6.13
CA VAL A 179 -26.48 -3.11 7.18
C VAL A 179 -26.89 -1.70 6.76
N SER A 180 -25.93 -0.82 6.44
CA SER A 180 -26.21 0.57 6.07
C SER A 180 -26.64 0.73 4.61
N GLY A 181 -26.34 -0.25 3.76
CA GLY A 181 -26.60 -0.17 2.32
C GLY A 181 -25.54 0.63 1.55
N GLU A 182 -24.46 1.05 2.22
CA GLU A 182 -23.36 1.85 1.67
C GLU A 182 -22.33 0.99 0.92
N ILE A 183 -21.72 1.59 -0.10
CA ILE A 183 -20.58 1.03 -0.83
C ILE A 183 -19.36 1.87 -0.53
N GLU A 184 -18.35 1.25 0.09
CA GLU A 184 -17.06 1.89 0.33
C GLU A 184 -16.05 1.40 -0.71
N VAL A 185 -15.51 2.34 -1.50
CA VAL A 185 -14.53 2.05 -2.55
C VAL A 185 -13.15 2.50 -2.07
N LYS A 186 -12.19 1.57 -2.07
CA LYS A 186 -10.81 1.78 -1.61
C LYS A 186 -9.81 1.49 -2.72
N PRO A 187 -9.40 2.50 -3.50
CA PRO A 187 -8.35 2.32 -4.50
C PRO A 187 -7.01 2.05 -3.80
N SER A 188 -6.33 0.98 -4.21
CA SER A 188 -4.98 0.70 -3.73
C SER A 188 -4.01 1.77 -4.23
N PRO A 189 -2.95 2.10 -3.48
CA PRO A 189 -1.98 3.10 -3.93
C PRO A 189 -1.27 2.71 -5.22
N VAL A 190 -0.87 3.71 -6.01
CA VAL A 190 0.05 3.56 -7.14
C VAL A 190 1.44 4.00 -6.68
N PHE A 191 2.47 3.25 -7.10
CA PHE A 191 3.86 3.55 -6.76
C PHE A 191 4.62 3.87 -8.04
N VAL A 192 5.31 5.01 -8.06
CA VAL A 192 6.17 5.43 -9.18
C VAL A 192 7.59 5.59 -8.63
N TYR A 193 8.50 4.78 -9.14
CA TYR A 193 9.94 4.94 -8.94
C TYR A 193 10.49 5.98 -9.91
N GLY A 194 11.52 6.71 -9.49
CA GLY A 194 12.30 7.55 -10.36
C GLY A 194 13.64 7.91 -9.73
N ARG A 195 14.43 8.72 -10.43
CA ARG A 195 15.63 9.35 -9.89
C ARG A 195 15.50 10.84 -10.03
N TYR A 196 15.90 11.59 -9.01
CA TYR A 196 15.89 13.05 -9.07
C TYR A 196 17.29 13.63 -9.02
N ARG A 197 17.50 14.71 -9.76
CA ARG A 197 18.58 15.66 -9.58
C ARG A 197 18.03 16.93 -8.93
N LYS A 198 18.82 17.52 -8.05
CA LYS A 198 18.56 18.80 -7.41
C LYS A 198 19.64 19.74 -7.91
N LEU A 199 19.25 20.63 -8.82
CA LEU A 199 20.16 21.47 -9.59
C LEU A 199 20.54 22.73 -8.81
N GLU A 200 19.64 23.20 -7.93
CA GLU A 200 19.85 24.37 -7.07
C GLU A 200 20.02 23.98 -5.59
N PRO A 201 20.96 24.61 -4.85
CA PRO A 201 20.99 24.53 -3.40
C PRO A 201 19.84 25.34 -2.77
N GLY A 202 19.64 25.24 -1.46
CA GLY A 202 18.61 26.01 -0.75
C GLY A 202 17.23 25.35 -0.69
N ILE A 203 17.07 24.15 -1.26
CA ILE A 203 15.81 23.40 -1.30
C ILE A 203 15.93 22.13 -0.44
N PRO A 204 15.10 21.95 0.61
CA PRO A 204 15.09 20.71 1.38
C PRO A 204 14.51 19.54 0.57
N GLN A 205 14.91 18.31 0.91
CA GLN A 205 14.31 17.12 0.30
C GLN A 205 12.81 16.98 0.64
N ASN A 206 12.47 17.14 1.92
CA ASN A 206 11.10 17.01 2.41
C ASN A 206 10.53 18.36 2.83
N LYS A 207 9.22 18.46 2.98
CA LYS A 207 8.55 19.66 3.50
C LYS A 207 9.06 20.03 4.89
N TRP A 208 9.38 21.30 5.10
CA TRP A 208 9.81 21.82 6.41
C TRP A 208 8.78 22.84 6.92
N PHE A 209 7.97 22.40 7.87
CA PHE A 209 7.03 23.28 8.57
C PHE A 209 7.79 24.24 9.48
N CYS A 210 7.21 25.43 9.68
CA CYS A 210 7.72 26.40 10.61
C CYS A 210 7.81 25.80 12.02
N SER A 211 8.98 25.92 12.65
CA SER A 211 9.25 25.37 13.99
C SER A 211 8.38 25.98 15.09
N LYS A 212 7.84 27.19 14.89
CA LYS A 212 6.98 27.87 15.87
C LYS A 212 5.51 27.51 15.74
N CYS A 213 4.97 27.50 14.52
CA CYS A 213 3.52 27.34 14.28
C CYS A 213 3.12 25.99 13.69
N TRP A 214 4.08 25.10 13.41
CA TRP A 214 3.83 23.74 12.93
C TRP A 214 2.95 23.65 11.67
N GLY A 215 3.03 24.66 10.79
CA GLY A 215 2.29 24.70 9.53
C GLY A 215 1.07 25.62 9.52
N LEU A 216 0.67 26.19 10.66
CA LEU A 216 -0.51 27.08 10.74
C LEU A 216 -0.30 28.46 10.11
N GLY A 217 0.93 28.95 10.08
CA GLY A 217 1.26 30.33 9.73
C GLY A 217 1.44 31.20 10.97
N CYS A 218 2.51 31.99 10.98
CA CYS A 218 2.80 32.99 12.01
C CYS A 218 3.78 34.03 11.45
N GLU A 219 3.96 35.14 12.16
CA GLU A 219 4.88 36.22 11.81
C GLU A 219 6.30 35.72 11.49
N HIS A 220 6.84 34.78 12.27
CA HIS A 220 8.18 34.21 12.06
C HIS A 220 8.38 33.53 10.69
N CYS A 221 7.31 33.03 10.07
CA CYS A 221 7.36 32.41 8.74
C CYS A 221 6.63 33.23 7.69
N ASN A 222 6.38 34.52 7.95
CA ASN A 222 5.58 35.40 7.10
C ASN A 222 4.24 34.76 6.74
N TRP A 223 3.58 34.13 7.71
CA TRP A 223 2.27 33.47 7.58
C TRP A 223 2.20 32.30 6.58
N THR A 224 3.34 31.83 6.07
CA THR A 224 3.38 30.70 5.12
C THR A 224 3.23 29.32 5.76
N GLY A 225 3.47 29.23 7.08
CA GLY A 225 3.55 27.97 7.82
C GLY A 225 4.82 27.16 7.52
N ARG A 226 5.76 27.70 6.73
CA ARG A 226 6.91 26.96 6.19
C ARG A 226 8.24 27.64 6.51
N MET A 227 9.31 26.85 6.62
CA MET A 227 10.69 27.36 6.70
C MET A 227 11.32 27.58 5.33
N TYR A 228 10.88 26.82 4.32
CA TYR A 228 11.34 26.92 2.94
C TYR A 228 10.13 26.96 2.00
N PRO A 229 10.19 27.73 0.89
CA PRO A 229 9.04 27.87 0.00
C PRO A 229 8.55 26.54 -0.60
N THR A 230 9.49 25.65 -0.94
CA THR A 230 9.20 24.34 -1.57
C THR A 230 10.21 23.29 -1.12
N SER A 231 10.01 22.05 -1.56
CA SER A 231 10.88 20.90 -1.34
C SER A 231 10.93 20.00 -2.58
N VAL A 232 11.94 19.13 -2.67
CA VAL A 232 12.01 18.10 -3.73
C VAL A 232 10.75 17.24 -3.73
N GLU A 233 10.31 16.82 -2.54
CA GLU A 233 9.06 16.10 -2.32
C GLU A 233 7.87 16.82 -2.97
N GLU A 234 7.74 18.12 -2.81
CA GLU A 234 6.60 18.87 -3.35
C GLU A 234 6.68 19.06 -4.86
N LEU A 235 7.86 19.33 -5.38
CA LEU A 235 8.09 19.49 -6.82
C LEU A 235 7.81 18.20 -7.58
N VAL A 236 8.01 17.04 -6.96
CA VAL A 236 7.80 15.73 -7.60
C VAL A 236 6.45 15.10 -7.27
N ALA A 237 6.08 15.05 -5.99
CA ALA A 237 4.89 14.30 -5.54
C ALA A 237 3.57 15.01 -5.84
N SER A 238 3.56 16.36 -5.84
CA SER A 238 2.31 17.12 -6.07
C SER A 238 1.80 16.97 -7.52
N PRO A 239 2.65 17.10 -8.56
CA PRO A 239 2.23 16.79 -9.93
C PRO A 239 1.74 15.35 -10.10
N LEU A 240 2.42 14.38 -9.49
CA LEU A 240 1.99 12.97 -9.51
C LEU A 240 0.61 12.78 -8.89
N ALA A 241 0.38 13.31 -7.68
CA ALA A 241 -0.92 13.24 -7.04
C ALA A 241 -2.03 13.83 -7.94
N LYS A 242 -1.77 14.98 -8.56
CA LYS A 242 -2.72 15.63 -9.47
C LYS A 242 -2.99 14.80 -10.74
N LEU A 243 -1.95 14.26 -11.38
CA LEU A 243 -2.07 13.50 -12.63
C LEU A 243 -2.78 12.15 -12.45
N PHE A 244 -2.52 11.46 -11.33
CA PHE A 244 -3.22 10.22 -10.97
C PHE A 244 -4.59 10.47 -10.30
N GLU A 245 -4.99 11.73 -10.13
CA GLU A 245 -6.21 12.13 -9.40
C GLU A 245 -6.27 11.47 -8.01
N GLY A 246 -5.11 11.42 -7.34
CA GLY A 246 -4.96 10.88 -6.00
C GLY A 246 -5.19 11.93 -4.92
N ARG A 247 -5.67 11.46 -3.77
CA ARG A 247 -5.94 12.31 -2.60
C ARG A 247 -4.69 12.92 -2.00
N GLU A 248 -3.64 12.10 -1.88
CA GLU A 248 -2.34 12.51 -1.33
C GLU A 248 -1.22 11.70 -1.99
N ALA A 249 0.03 12.17 -1.83
CA ALA A 249 1.21 11.42 -2.25
C ALA A 249 2.29 11.45 -1.16
N LYS A 250 2.99 10.32 -0.98
CA LYS A 250 4.09 10.16 -0.03
C LYS A 250 5.39 9.95 -0.77
N PHE A 251 6.39 10.80 -0.51
CA PHE A 251 7.71 10.70 -1.11
C PHE A 251 8.65 9.84 -0.25
N HIS A 252 9.27 8.83 -0.85
CA HIS A 252 10.23 7.94 -0.22
C HIS A 252 11.59 8.04 -0.94
N GLY A 253 12.52 8.85 -0.41
CA GLY A 253 13.87 8.97 -0.98
C GLY A 253 14.88 7.95 -0.43
N ALA A 254 15.88 7.58 -1.24
CA ALA A 254 17.01 6.72 -0.87
C ALA A 254 18.02 7.44 0.05
N GLY A 255 17.60 7.78 1.27
CA GLY A 255 18.31 8.69 2.17
C GLY A 255 18.04 10.15 1.82
N ARG A 256 18.78 11.07 2.47
CA ARG A 256 18.58 12.53 2.34
C ARG A 256 19.91 13.26 2.19
N GLU A 257 19.88 14.41 1.55
CA GLU A 257 20.95 15.41 1.50
C GLU A 257 20.59 16.63 2.35
N ASP A 258 21.59 17.43 2.70
CA ASP A 258 21.38 18.71 3.35
C ASP A 258 20.81 19.75 2.36
N VAL A 259 20.24 20.82 2.90
CA VAL A 259 19.53 21.85 2.11
C VAL A 259 20.46 22.57 1.13
N ASP A 260 21.72 22.75 1.50
CA ASP A 260 22.76 23.40 0.71
C ASP A 260 23.46 22.46 -0.29
N VAL A 261 23.11 21.17 -0.31
CA VAL A 261 23.76 20.16 -1.16
C VAL A 261 22.97 19.96 -2.46
N LYS A 262 23.68 19.98 -3.60
CA LYS A 262 23.13 19.61 -4.91
C LYS A 262 23.12 18.08 -5.10
N VAL A 263 22.25 17.60 -5.97
CA VAL A 263 22.21 16.19 -6.40
C VAL A 263 22.31 16.16 -7.91
N MET A 264 23.43 15.69 -8.44
CA MET A 264 23.78 15.71 -9.86
C MET A 264 24.03 14.28 -10.37
N GLY A 265 24.66 14.15 -11.55
CA GLY A 265 25.08 12.86 -12.09
C GLY A 265 23.90 11.93 -12.36
N LYS A 266 23.90 10.72 -11.79
CA LYS A 266 22.75 9.81 -11.96
C LYS A 266 21.54 10.18 -11.08
N GLY A 267 21.66 11.18 -10.21
CA GLY A 267 20.59 11.56 -9.29
C GLY A 267 20.42 10.59 -8.11
N ARG A 268 19.45 10.88 -7.24
CA ARG A 268 19.05 10.04 -6.10
C ARG A 268 17.77 9.27 -6.45
N PRO A 269 17.71 7.95 -6.22
CA PRO A 269 16.49 7.19 -6.37
C PRO A 269 15.41 7.58 -5.35
N PHE A 270 14.16 7.54 -5.79
CA PHE A 270 12.97 7.77 -4.97
C PHE A 270 11.82 6.89 -5.42
N VAL A 271 10.82 6.72 -4.54
CA VAL A 271 9.51 6.20 -4.90
C VAL A 271 8.44 7.15 -4.36
N VAL A 272 7.48 7.53 -5.19
CA VAL A 272 6.26 8.24 -4.78
C VAL A 272 5.12 7.25 -4.68
N GLU A 273 4.46 7.22 -3.52
CA GLU A 273 3.24 6.46 -3.27
C GLU A 273 2.04 7.41 -3.36
N VAL A 274 1.27 7.32 -4.45
CA VAL A 274 0.01 8.08 -4.62
C VAL A 274 -1.13 7.30 -3.98
N LYS A 275 -1.84 7.91 -3.04
CA LYS A 275 -2.94 7.33 -2.28
C LYS A 275 -4.30 7.63 -2.92
N GLU A 276 -5.19 6.64 -2.83
CA GLU A 276 -6.57 6.72 -3.33
C GLU A 276 -6.66 7.31 -4.75
N PRO A 277 -5.86 6.81 -5.73
CA PRO A 277 -5.89 7.37 -7.07
C PRO A 277 -7.17 6.97 -7.83
N LYS A 278 -7.72 7.90 -8.61
CA LYS A 278 -8.80 7.60 -9.56
C LYS A 278 -8.28 7.10 -10.89
N LYS A 279 -7.16 7.65 -11.37
CA LYS A 279 -6.43 7.17 -12.55
C LYS A 279 -5.29 6.27 -12.13
N ARG A 280 -4.96 5.27 -12.94
CA ARG A 280 -3.98 4.24 -12.57
C ARG A 280 -2.95 4.00 -13.65
N PHE A 281 -3.32 4.24 -14.91
CA PHE A 281 -2.51 3.92 -16.07
C PHE A 281 -2.19 5.19 -16.84
N LEU A 282 -1.04 5.80 -16.52
CA LEU A 282 -0.46 6.94 -17.22
C LEU A 282 0.80 6.55 -17.99
N ASP A 283 1.06 7.26 -19.09
CA ASP A 283 2.38 7.26 -19.74
C ASP A 283 3.36 8.05 -18.87
N LEU A 284 4.32 7.32 -18.28
CA LEU A 284 5.27 7.91 -17.34
C LEU A 284 6.29 8.83 -18.01
N SER A 285 6.49 8.72 -19.33
CA SER A 285 7.36 9.64 -20.10
C SER A 285 6.74 11.04 -20.14
N MET A 286 5.42 11.12 -20.36
CA MET A 286 4.68 12.37 -20.28
C MET A 286 4.61 12.93 -18.85
N VAL A 287 4.50 12.05 -17.85
CA VAL A 287 4.50 12.45 -16.44
C VAL A 287 5.86 13.05 -16.06
N GLU A 288 6.95 12.44 -16.52
CA GLU A 288 8.33 12.93 -16.33
C GLU A 288 8.49 14.35 -16.87
N ALA A 289 8.09 14.57 -18.13
CA ALA A 289 8.15 15.90 -18.76
C ALA A 289 7.36 16.96 -17.97
N LYS A 290 6.15 16.62 -17.50
CA LYS A 290 5.32 17.54 -16.71
C LYS A 290 5.91 17.88 -15.34
N ILE A 291 6.56 16.91 -14.68
CA ILE A 291 7.25 17.16 -13.41
C ILE A 291 8.44 18.11 -13.65
N ASN A 292 9.22 17.87 -14.70
CA ASN A 292 10.38 18.69 -15.03
C ASN A 292 10.00 20.12 -15.40
N GLU A 293 8.93 20.30 -16.18
CA GLU A 293 8.34 21.62 -16.48
C GLU A 293 7.87 22.33 -15.20
N TYR A 294 7.11 21.63 -14.34
CA TYR A 294 6.61 22.17 -13.07
C TYR A 294 7.75 22.59 -12.13
N ALA A 295 8.86 21.84 -12.12
CA ALA A 295 10.01 22.10 -11.27
C ALA A 295 10.86 23.30 -11.71
N LYS A 296 10.65 23.84 -12.92
CA LYS A 296 11.31 25.06 -13.44
C LYS A 296 12.83 25.08 -13.24
N GLY A 297 13.49 23.97 -13.54
CA GLY A 297 14.95 23.85 -13.44
C GLY A 297 15.51 23.69 -12.02
N LYS A 298 14.69 23.67 -10.98
CA LYS A 298 15.15 23.44 -9.59
C LYS A 298 15.48 21.97 -9.31
N VAL A 299 14.62 21.11 -9.85
CA VAL A 299 14.69 19.65 -9.75
C VAL A 299 14.41 19.08 -11.13
N GLU A 300 15.11 18.02 -11.48
CA GLU A 300 14.85 17.20 -12.67
C GLU A 300 14.60 15.77 -12.19
N VAL A 301 13.62 15.08 -12.78
CA VAL A 301 13.39 13.66 -12.59
C VAL A 301 13.57 12.91 -13.91
N HIS A 302 14.07 11.69 -13.80
CA HIS A 302 14.29 10.78 -14.92
C HIS A 302 14.09 9.32 -14.49
N GLU A 303 13.98 8.43 -15.47
CA GLU A 303 13.78 6.98 -15.29
C GLU A 303 12.49 6.65 -14.52
N LEU A 304 11.40 7.38 -14.81
CA LEU A 304 10.11 7.06 -14.17
C LEU A 304 9.59 5.70 -14.60
N ARG A 305 9.26 4.85 -13.63
CA ARG A 305 8.59 3.56 -13.87
C ARG A 305 7.63 3.19 -12.75
N TYR A 306 6.65 2.34 -13.06
CA TYR A 306 5.82 1.74 -12.03
C TYR A 306 6.68 0.91 -11.06
N SER A 307 6.24 0.92 -9.80
CA SER A 307 6.93 0.31 -8.67
C SER A 307 5.90 -0.33 -7.73
N ASN A 308 6.31 -0.74 -6.54
CA ASN A 308 5.45 -1.36 -5.55
C ASN A 308 5.93 -1.08 -4.11
N ARG A 309 5.11 -1.48 -3.13
CA ARG A 309 5.40 -1.32 -1.71
C ARG A 309 6.67 -2.06 -1.26
N GLU A 310 7.00 -3.19 -1.89
CA GLU A 310 8.20 -3.96 -1.55
C GLU A 310 9.47 -3.19 -1.92
N GLU A 311 9.48 -2.54 -3.08
CA GLU A 311 10.57 -1.68 -3.50
C GLU A 311 10.78 -0.49 -2.55
N VAL A 312 9.70 0.13 -2.03
CA VAL A 312 9.81 1.15 -0.97
C VAL A 312 10.54 0.61 0.27
N ARG A 313 10.24 -0.63 0.68
CA ARG A 313 10.91 -1.28 1.82
C ARG A 313 12.39 -1.53 1.52
N LYS A 314 12.68 -2.11 0.35
CA LYS A 314 14.05 -2.36 -0.12
C LYS A 314 14.86 -1.07 -0.20
N LEU A 315 14.29 0.01 -0.71
CA LEU A 315 14.92 1.33 -0.79
C LEU A 315 15.35 1.84 0.59
N LYS A 316 14.47 1.72 1.60
CA LYS A 316 14.75 2.16 2.97
C LYS A 316 15.78 1.28 3.68
N MET A 317 15.68 -0.04 3.52
CA MET A 317 16.59 -1.00 4.17
C MET A 317 18.02 -0.93 3.61
N THR A 318 18.16 -0.68 2.31
CA THR A 318 19.46 -0.69 1.64
C THR A 318 20.17 0.67 1.67
N ALA A 319 19.44 1.78 1.85
CA ALA A 319 20.01 3.14 1.90
C ALA A 319 21.17 3.37 2.92
N PRO A 320 21.24 2.68 4.08
CA PRO A 320 22.36 2.79 5.02
C PRO A 320 23.60 1.97 4.64
N VAL A 321 23.50 1.06 3.68
CA VAL A 321 24.60 0.17 3.28
C VAL A 321 25.09 0.42 1.86
N LYS A 322 24.19 0.84 0.96
CA LYS A 322 24.50 1.16 -0.43
C LYS A 322 25.53 2.27 -0.58
N GLU A 323 26.28 2.19 -1.68
CA GLU A 323 27.33 3.13 -1.99
C GLU A 323 26.78 4.48 -2.43
N LYS A 324 27.49 5.54 -2.05
CA LYS A 324 27.18 6.91 -2.45
C LYS A 324 28.45 7.62 -2.86
N SER A 325 28.35 8.36 -3.96
CA SER A 325 29.46 9.13 -4.51
C SER A 325 29.18 10.62 -4.38
N TYR A 326 30.23 11.36 -4.04
CA TYR A 326 30.19 12.77 -3.76
C TYR A 326 31.37 13.45 -4.43
N VAL A 327 31.18 14.72 -4.78
CA VAL A 327 32.25 15.65 -5.12
C VAL A 327 32.14 16.82 -4.15
N ALA A 328 33.25 17.19 -3.52
CA ALA A 328 33.31 18.32 -2.61
C ALA A 328 34.39 19.30 -3.06
N LYS A 329 34.07 20.59 -3.12
CA LYS A 329 35.06 21.65 -3.23
C LYS A 329 35.40 22.13 -1.82
N VAL A 330 36.67 22.10 -1.47
CA VAL A 330 37.14 22.40 -0.12
C VAL A 330 38.28 23.42 -0.16
N LYS A 331 38.34 24.24 0.90
CA LYS A 331 39.39 25.23 1.11
C LYS A 331 40.27 24.80 2.28
N VAL A 332 41.58 24.78 2.09
CA VAL A 332 42.57 24.34 3.08
C VAL A 332 43.38 25.55 3.56
N GLU A 333 43.30 25.82 4.86
CA GLU A 333 44.04 26.93 5.47
C GLU A 333 45.56 26.73 5.31
N GLY A 334 46.25 27.73 4.75
CA GLY A 334 47.69 27.68 4.48
C GLY A 334 48.09 26.88 3.23
N GLY A 335 47.12 26.49 2.39
CA GLY A 335 47.36 25.79 1.12
C GLY A 335 47.50 24.26 1.25
N VAL A 336 47.87 23.57 0.19
CA VAL A 336 48.26 22.14 0.21
C VAL A 336 49.07 21.78 -1.03
N THR A 337 50.00 20.82 -0.91
CA THR A 337 50.79 20.32 -2.05
C THR A 337 50.20 19.03 -2.62
N GLU A 338 50.49 18.72 -3.88
CA GLU A 338 50.04 17.47 -4.51
C GLU A 338 50.54 16.21 -3.76
N GLU A 339 51.74 16.26 -3.19
CA GLU A 339 52.30 15.17 -2.40
C GLU A 339 51.48 14.90 -1.12
N GLN A 340 50.99 15.95 -0.48
CA GLN A 340 50.08 15.81 0.67
C GLN A 340 48.73 15.23 0.24
N LEU A 341 48.23 15.62 -0.94
CA LEU A 341 46.99 15.07 -1.49
C LEU A 341 47.12 13.59 -1.84
N LYS A 342 48.25 13.14 -2.42
CA LYS A 342 48.49 11.71 -2.68
C LYS A 342 48.47 10.89 -1.38
N LYS A 343 49.14 11.37 -0.33
CA LYS A 343 49.11 10.74 1.00
C LYS A 343 47.70 10.67 1.56
N LEU A 344 46.90 11.73 1.36
CA LEU A 344 45.49 11.75 1.75
C LEU A 344 44.69 10.64 1.03
N GLU A 345 44.87 10.49 -0.27
CA GLU A 345 44.20 9.43 -1.06
C GLU A 345 44.56 8.03 -0.55
N GLU A 346 45.85 7.77 -0.32
CA GLU A 346 46.37 6.49 0.18
C GLU A 346 45.81 6.16 1.57
N GLN A 347 45.73 7.15 2.45
CA GLN A 347 45.33 6.93 3.85
C GLN A 347 43.81 6.91 4.06
N LEU A 348 43.02 7.54 3.19
CA LEU A 348 41.56 7.59 3.32
C LEU A 348 40.81 6.67 2.34
N THR A 349 41.50 6.00 1.43
CA THR A 349 40.90 5.00 0.55
C THR A 349 40.83 3.62 1.20
N GLY A 350 39.69 2.95 1.08
CA GLY A 350 39.49 1.58 1.56
C GLY A 350 39.34 1.42 3.08
N ILE A 351 39.35 2.52 3.85
CA ILE A 351 39.36 2.49 5.31
C ILE A 351 37.97 2.50 5.94
N VAL A 352 37.92 2.25 7.25
CA VAL A 352 36.74 2.45 8.08
C VAL A 352 36.98 3.63 9.02
N VAL A 353 36.13 4.64 8.93
CA VAL A 353 36.16 5.84 9.77
C VAL A 353 35.20 5.73 10.96
N LYS A 354 35.61 6.26 12.10
CA LYS A 354 34.80 6.41 13.32
C LYS A 354 34.16 7.79 13.31
N GLN A 355 32.84 7.85 13.16
CA GLN A 355 32.09 9.11 13.17
C GLN A 355 31.16 9.18 14.37
N ARG A 356 31.50 10.01 15.35
CA ARG A 356 30.54 10.46 16.37
C ARG A 356 29.48 11.34 15.70
N THR A 357 28.31 11.45 16.31
CA THR A 357 27.19 12.16 15.68
C THR A 357 27.55 13.63 15.49
N PRO A 358 27.46 14.19 14.26
CA PRO A 358 27.93 15.54 14.03
C PRO A 358 27.27 16.58 14.92
N THR A 359 28.05 17.57 15.34
CA THR A 359 27.58 18.65 16.24
C THR A 359 26.31 19.31 15.72
N ARG A 360 26.28 19.64 14.41
CA ARG A 360 25.15 20.29 13.73
C ARG A 360 23.85 19.49 13.72
N VAL A 361 23.88 18.19 14.00
CA VAL A 361 22.68 17.32 14.00
C VAL A 361 22.33 16.76 15.38
N LEU A 362 23.07 17.13 16.44
CA LEU A 362 22.85 16.63 17.80
C LEU A 362 21.45 16.94 18.33
N HIS A 363 20.90 18.11 18.03
CA HIS A 363 19.54 18.50 18.44
C HIS A 363 18.43 17.56 17.93
N ARG A 364 18.73 16.71 16.94
CA ARG A 364 17.76 15.82 16.28
C ARG A 364 18.20 14.35 16.24
N ARG A 365 19.39 14.00 16.76
CA ARG A 365 19.94 12.65 16.71
C ARG A 365 20.67 12.31 17.99
N ALA A 366 20.47 11.09 18.47
CA ALA A 366 21.22 10.54 19.58
C ALA A 366 22.73 10.57 19.30
N ASP A 367 23.49 11.04 20.28
CA ASP A 367 24.94 11.10 20.20
C ASP A 367 25.55 9.69 20.27
N LYS A 368 26.00 9.21 19.12
CA LYS A 368 26.53 7.85 18.93
C LYS A 368 27.69 7.85 17.94
N ILE A 369 28.68 7.00 18.20
CA ILE A 369 29.77 6.68 17.26
C ILE A 369 29.30 5.60 16.27
N ARG A 370 29.55 5.83 14.98
CA ARG A 370 29.21 4.93 13.88
C ARG A 370 30.46 4.67 13.05
N MET A 371 30.68 3.39 12.75
CA MET A 371 31.71 2.95 11.82
C MET A 371 31.17 3.05 10.40
N LYS A 372 31.90 3.71 9.50
CA LYS A 372 31.52 3.85 8.09
C LYS A 372 32.71 3.63 7.19
N LYS A 373 32.50 2.91 6.08
CA LYS A 373 33.56 2.64 5.11
C LYS A 373 33.68 3.80 4.11
N VAL A 374 34.91 4.25 3.89
CA VAL A 374 35.29 5.08 2.75
C VAL A 374 35.88 4.13 1.72
N TYR A 375 35.17 3.91 0.63
CA TYR A 375 35.62 2.99 -0.42
C TYR A 375 36.73 3.60 -1.25
N MET A 376 36.63 4.90 -1.53
CA MET A 376 37.59 5.64 -2.33
C MET A 376 37.55 7.11 -1.96
N LEU A 377 38.72 7.74 -1.88
CA LEU A 377 38.89 9.18 -1.85
C LEU A 377 39.95 9.56 -2.89
N LYS A 378 39.59 10.44 -3.81
CA LYS A 378 40.53 11.10 -4.72
C LYS A 378 40.56 12.59 -4.45
N ALA A 379 41.70 13.22 -4.61
CA ALA A 379 41.93 14.62 -4.35
C ALA A 379 42.67 15.26 -5.54
N ARG A 380 42.11 16.36 -6.04
CA ARG A 380 42.69 17.13 -7.15
C ARG A 380 42.90 18.56 -6.70
N LEU A 381 44.12 19.06 -6.82
CA LEU A 381 44.45 20.46 -6.56
C LEU A 381 43.82 21.33 -7.66
N LEU A 382 43.03 22.32 -7.28
CA LEU A 382 42.45 23.31 -8.21
C LEU A 382 43.30 24.58 -8.23
N ASN A 383 43.65 25.06 -7.03
CA ASN A 383 44.52 26.22 -6.77
C ASN A 383 45.33 25.95 -5.49
N ASN A 384 46.20 26.88 -5.07
CA ASN A 384 47.09 26.69 -3.92
C ASN A 384 46.39 26.23 -2.62
N ASP A 385 45.16 26.69 -2.38
CA ASP A 385 44.34 26.38 -1.20
C ASP A 385 42.98 25.76 -1.52
N GLU A 386 42.66 25.52 -2.79
CA GLU A 386 41.39 24.91 -3.21
C GLU A 386 41.62 23.49 -3.73
N VAL A 387 40.84 22.55 -3.21
CA VAL A 387 40.92 21.12 -3.56
C VAL A 387 39.53 20.61 -3.93
N GLU A 388 39.48 19.76 -4.95
CA GLU A 388 38.31 18.95 -5.26
C GLU A 388 38.50 17.54 -4.72
N LEU A 389 37.57 17.07 -3.89
CA LEU A 389 37.57 15.72 -3.34
C LEU A 389 36.46 14.89 -4.00
N THR A 390 36.82 13.77 -4.62
CA THR A 390 35.86 12.76 -5.09
C THR A 390 35.81 11.62 -4.08
N ILE A 391 34.67 11.45 -3.41
CA ILE A 391 34.51 10.54 -2.28
C ILE A 391 33.45 9.50 -2.63
N LYS A 392 33.79 8.21 -2.52
CA LYS A 392 32.86 7.10 -2.56
C LYS A 392 32.79 6.45 -1.19
N GLY A 393 31.61 6.45 -0.58
CA GLY A 393 31.43 6.04 0.81
C GLY A 393 30.18 5.20 1.03
N GLN A 394 30.16 4.49 2.15
CA GLN A 394 29.01 3.73 2.61
C GLN A 394 27.84 4.66 2.97
N GLY A 395 26.61 4.20 2.75
CA GLY A 395 25.39 4.88 3.18
C GLY A 395 25.46 5.39 4.62
N GLY A 396 25.17 6.68 4.82
CA GLY A 396 25.17 7.30 6.15
C GLY A 396 26.55 7.75 6.64
N LEU A 397 27.59 7.70 5.79
CA LEU A 397 28.83 8.47 5.97
C LEU A 397 28.50 9.97 5.98
N TYR A 398 28.94 10.66 7.02
CA TYR A 398 28.84 12.11 7.13
C TYR A 398 30.03 12.76 6.41
N VAL A 399 29.84 13.11 5.14
CA VAL A 399 30.94 13.53 4.25
C VAL A 399 31.57 14.86 4.68
N LYS A 400 30.76 15.85 5.11
CA LYS A 400 31.29 17.12 5.64
C LYS A 400 32.22 16.86 6.82
N GLU A 401 31.82 15.99 7.73
CA GLU A 401 32.60 15.66 8.92
C GLU A 401 33.79 14.73 8.64
N LEU A 402 33.76 13.91 7.58
CA LEU A 402 34.96 13.23 7.07
C LEU A 402 36.02 14.24 6.61
N ILE A 403 35.59 15.38 6.08
CA ILE A 403 36.49 16.43 5.61
C ILE A 403 36.97 17.28 6.78
N THR A 404 36.06 17.83 7.57
CA THR A 404 36.39 18.83 8.60
C THR A 404 36.86 18.23 9.93
N GLY A 405 36.65 16.93 10.16
CA GLY A 405 36.91 16.24 11.42
C GLY A 405 35.92 16.57 12.54
N ASP A 406 35.11 17.63 12.41
CA ASP A 406 34.14 18.12 13.41
C ASP A 406 34.76 18.22 14.81
N GLY A 407 35.95 18.83 14.90
CA GLY A 407 36.68 18.99 16.17
C GLY A 407 37.11 17.67 16.81
N GLY A 408 37.51 16.68 16.01
CA GLY A 408 37.94 15.35 16.48
C GLY A 408 36.79 14.35 16.69
N ARG A 409 35.55 14.71 16.29
CA ARG A 409 34.39 13.81 16.36
C ARG A 409 34.37 12.78 15.22
N THR A 410 35.14 13.02 14.16
CA THR A 410 35.41 12.05 13.08
C THR A 410 36.90 11.79 12.98
N SER A 411 37.30 10.51 13.01
CA SER A 411 38.70 10.10 12.81
C SER A 411 38.81 8.74 12.09
N PRO A 412 39.77 8.58 11.15
CA PRO A 412 40.58 9.66 10.57
C PRO A 412 39.73 10.63 9.73
N SER A 413 40.23 11.85 9.52
CA SER A 413 39.59 12.90 8.70
C SER A 413 40.59 13.67 7.83
N VAL A 414 40.12 14.41 6.83
CA VAL A 414 40.99 15.19 5.94
C VAL A 414 41.74 16.28 6.70
N ALA A 415 41.04 17.03 7.55
CA ALA A 415 41.64 18.06 8.40
C ALA A 415 42.71 17.49 9.35
N GLU A 416 42.45 16.32 9.95
CA GLU A 416 43.38 15.63 10.83
C GLU A 416 44.67 15.23 10.10
N LEU A 417 44.55 14.61 8.91
CA LEU A 417 45.72 14.15 8.15
C LEU A 417 46.55 15.29 7.55
N LEU A 418 45.91 16.41 7.18
CA LEU A 418 46.61 17.60 6.70
C LEU A 418 47.20 18.44 7.84
N GLY A 419 46.76 18.23 9.09
CA GLY A 419 47.11 19.06 10.24
C GLY A 419 46.65 20.51 10.08
N ARG A 420 45.58 20.75 9.31
CA ARG A 420 45.11 22.07 8.89
C ARG A 420 43.60 22.16 9.01
N LYS A 421 43.10 23.38 9.19
CA LYS A 421 41.66 23.64 9.10
C LYS A 421 41.21 23.50 7.64
N VAL A 422 40.09 22.80 7.44
CA VAL A 422 39.49 22.58 6.13
C VAL A 422 38.04 23.02 6.18
N GLU A 423 37.61 23.81 5.19
CA GLU A 423 36.24 24.28 5.02
C GLU A 423 35.63 23.64 3.77
N VAL A 424 34.34 23.26 3.83
CA VAL A 424 33.60 22.70 2.69
C VAL A 424 32.83 23.84 2.04
N GLU A 425 33.27 24.29 0.87
CA GLU A 425 32.60 25.35 0.09
C GLU A 425 31.37 24.81 -0.63
N GLU A 426 31.50 23.64 -1.26
CA GLU A 426 30.42 23.00 -1.98
C GLU A 426 30.47 21.49 -1.78
N LEU A 427 29.29 20.87 -1.68
CA LEU A 427 29.15 19.42 -1.67
C LEU A 427 28.03 19.02 -2.64
N ILE A 428 28.36 18.08 -3.52
CA ILE A 428 27.47 17.56 -4.57
C ILE A 428 27.37 16.05 -4.40
N VAL A 429 26.15 15.52 -4.35
CA VAL A 429 25.91 14.08 -4.49
C VAL A 429 25.87 13.74 -5.97
N THR A 430 26.78 12.89 -6.45
CA THR A 430 26.86 12.54 -7.89
C THR A 430 26.20 11.20 -8.21
N HIS A 431 26.17 10.28 -7.25
CA HIS A 431 25.53 8.99 -7.42
C HIS A 431 25.05 8.39 -6.09
N VAL A 432 23.87 7.76 -6.14
CA VAL A 432 23.32 6.92 -5.08
C VAL A 432 22.89 5.61 -5.72
N GLU A 433 23.49 4.52 -5.30
CA GLU A 433 23.22 3.19 -5.86
C GLU A 433 21.78 2.68 -5.64
#